data_AF-A0A0A9NI76-F1
#
_entry.id   AF-A0A0A9NI76-F1
#
_cell.length_a   1.000
_cell.length_b   1.000
_cell.length_c   1.000
_cell.angle_alpha   90.00
_cell.angle_beta   90.00
_cell.angle_gamma   90.00
#
_symmetry.space_group_name_H-M   'P 1'
#
loop_
_entity.id
_entity.type
_entity.pdbx_description
1 polymer ?
#
loop_
_entity_poly.entity_id
_entity_poly.type
_entity_poly.pdbx_seq_one_letter_code
_entity_poly.pdbx_strand_id
1 'polypeptide(L)'
;MGQTLFSNRLFPEAAECFEHAISKIQEHDPLLVLAHFRAGISHERKGDNEMAIKHLQRLAELKEPEKPINKTCYFSGMVLLGSILSSKGWNSEAAKYLRLASAYDPSIEKLLKECEEAIDDRKKSGEQ
;
A
#
# COMPACT_ATOMS: atom_id res chain seq x y z
N MET A 1 9.16 -17.94 8.10
CA MET A 1 10.35 -17.57 7.30
C MET A 1 10.28 -16.12 6.81
N GLY A 2 9.32 -15.74 5.95
CA GLY A 2 9.20 -14.36 5.44
C GLY A 2 9.20 -13.26 6.52
N GLN A 3 8.43 -13.43 7.60
CA GLN A 3 8.43 -12.45 8.72
C GLN A 3 9.77 -12.35 9.44
N THR A 4 10.50 -13.45 9.58
CA THR A 4 11.84 -13.47 10.19
C THR A 4 12.84 -12.73 9.30
N LEU A 5 12.83 -13.01 8.00
CA LEU A 5 13.68 -12.32 7.01
C LEU A 5 13.39 -10.82 7.00
N PHE A 6 12.11 -10.44 7.01
CA PHE A 6 11.69 -9.05 7.09
C PHE A 6 12.22 -8.36 8.36
N SER A 7 12.10 -9.03 9.51
CA SER A 7 12.60 -8.50 10.79
C SER A 7 14.12 -8.32 10.78
N ASN A 8 14.83 -9.18 10.07
CA ASN A 8 16.28 -9.10 9.86
C ASN A 8 16.69 -8.13 8.74
N ARG A 9 15.73 -7.37 8.17
CA ARG A 9 15.95 -6.44 7.05
C ARG A 9 16.46 -7.09 5.76
N LEU A 10 16.26 -8.40 5.62
CA LEU A 10 16.52 -9.17 4.40
C LEU A 10 15.31 -9.03 3.48
N PHE A 11 15.12 -7.82 2.95
CA PHE A 11 13.91 -7.45 2.21
C PHE A 11 13.72 -8.20 0.88
N PRO A 12 14.77 -8.45 0.06
CA PRO A 12 14.63 -9.26 -1.15
C PRO A 12 14.11 -10.67 -0.85
N GLU A 13 14.73 -11.37 0.10
CA GLU A 13 14.37 -12.73 0.48
C GLU A 13 13.01 -12.79 1.18
N ALA A 14 12.68 -11.75 1.94
CA ALA A 14 11.35 -11.59 2.52
C ALA A 14 10.28 -11.47 1.43
N ALA A 15 10.51 -10.63 0.41
CA ALA A 15 9.60 -10.44 -0.72
C ALA A 15 9.33 -11.78 -1.43
N GLU A 16 10.39 -12.52 -1.79
CA GLU A 16 10.26 -13.84 -2.43
C GLU A 16 9.46 -14.83 -1.57
N CYS A 17 9.71 -14.85 -0.25
CA CYS A 17 8.96 -15.69 0.66
C CYS A 17 7.47 -15.34 0.70
N PHE A 18 7.12 -14.06 0.68
CA PHE A 18 5.72 -13.62 0.67
C PHE A 18 5.05 -13.89 -0.67
N GLU A 19 5.74 -13.70 -1.79
CA GLU A 19 5.24 -14.03 -3.13
C GLU A 19 4.98 -15.53 -3.31
N HIS A 20 5.91 -16.36 -2.82
CA HIS A 20 5.71 -17.80 -2.79
C HIS A 20 4.51 -18.19 -1.93
N ALA A 21 4.32 -17.53 -0.78
CA ALA A 21 3.14 -17.74 0.06
C ALA A 21 1.85 -17.34 -0.68
N ILE A 22 1.81 -16.18 -1.34
CA ILE A 22 0.66 -15.71 -2.12
C ILE A 22 0.20 -16.77 -3.12
N SER A 23 1.11 -17.41 -3.85
CA SER A 23 0.78 -18.45 -4.84
C SER A 23 0.06 -19.69 -4.26
N LYS A 24 0.09 -19.85 -2.94
CA LYS A 24 -0.47 -21.01 -2.22
C LYS A 24 -1.67 -20.67 -1.35
N ILE A 25 -1.95 -19.38 -1.16
CA ILE A 25 -3.06 -18.89 -0.33
C ILE A 25 -4.31 -18.80 -1.21
N GLN A 26 -5.45 -19.23 -0.69
CA GLN A 26 -6.73 -19.12 -1.40
C GLN A 26 -7.23 -17.67 -1.40
N GLU A 27 -8.00 -17.28 -2.43
CA GLU A 27 -8.42 -15.88 -2.66
C GLU A 27 -9.23 -15.26 -1.51
N HIS A 28 -9.94 -16.07 -0.72
CA HIS A 28 -10.72 -15.60 0.43
C HIS A 28 -10.05 -15.82 1.77
N ASP A 29 -8.83 -16.34 1.79
CA ASP A 29 -8.08 -16.53 3.03
C ASP A 29 -7.61 -15.17 3.56
N PRO A 30 -7.93 -14.80 4.82
CA PRO A 30 -7.46 -13.57 5.42
C PRO A 30 -5.94 -13.38 5.36
N LEU A 31 -5.15 -14.47 5.34
CA LEU A 31 -3.69 -14.41 5.21
C LEU A 31 -3.23 -13.75 3.92
N LEU A 32 -4.07 -13.72 2.88
CA LEU A 32 -3.74 -13.10 1.59
C LEU A 32 -3.52 -11.59 1.74
N VAL A 33 -4.32 -10.94 2.59
CA VAL A 33 -4.17 -9.51 2.95
C VAL A 33 -2.79 -9.26 3.55
N LEU A 34 -2.39 -10.08 4.52
CA LEU A 34 -1.10 -9.95 5.17
C LEU A 34 0.05 -10.21 4.19
N ALA A 35 -0.09 -11.23 3.33
CA ALA A 35 0.95 -11.62 2.39
C ALA A 35 1.21 -10.53 1.34
N HIS A 36 0.17 -9.96 0.72
CA HIS A 36 0.33 -8.85 -0.22
C HIS A 36 0.87 -7.59 0.46
N PHE A 37 0.40 -7.25 1.66
CA PHE A 37 0.92 -6.11 2.40
C PHE A 37 2.42 -6.26 2.70
N ARG A 38 2.83 -7.45 3.16
CA ARG A 38 4.23 -7.73 3.48
C ARG A 38 5.12 -7.81 2.25
N ALA A 39 4.64 -8.37 1.15
CA ALA A 39 5.33 -8.32 -0.14
C ALA A 39 5.52 -6.87 -0.59
N GLY A 40 4.46 -6.06 -0.53
CA GLY A 40 4.48 -4.64 -0.89
C GLY A 40 5.52 -3.84 -0.10
N ILE A 41 5.54 -3.94 1.24
CA ILE A 41 6.55 -3.26 2.05
C ILE A 41 7.96 -3.79 1.76
N SER A 42 8.12 -5.10 1.58
CA SER A 42 9.44 -5.68 1.30
C SER A 42 10.02 -5.13 0.00
N HIS A 43 9.18 -4.98 -1.03
CA HIS A 43 9.56 -4.37 -2.31
C HIS A 43 9.88 -2.88 -2.17
N GLU A 44 9.07 -2.12 -1.43
CA GLU A 44 9.35 -0.70 -1.15
C GLU A 44 10.70 -0.53 -0.43
N ARG A 45 10.96 -1.34 0.60
CA ARG A 45 12.19 -1.28 1.41
C ARG A 45 13.45 -1.68 0.66
N LYS A 46 13.35 -2.49 -0.40
CA LYS A 46 14.47 -2.78 -1.31
C LYS A 46 14.56 -1.79 -2.49
N GLY A 47 13.72 -0.76 -2.54
CA GLY A 47 13.71 0.28 -3.57
C GLY A 47 12.91 -0.06 -4.83
N ASP A 48 12.19 -1.19 -4.84
CA ASP A 48 11.39 -1.66 -5.98
C ASP A 48 9.95 -1.16 -5.86
N ASN A 49 9.77 0.13 -6.14
CA ASN A 49 8.47 0.79 -6.03
C ASN A 49 7.43 0.25 -7.04
N GLU A 50 7.86 -0.33 -8.16
CA GLU A 50 6.94 -0.89 -9.16
C GLU A 50 6.27 -2.16 -8.64
N MET A 51 7.06 -3.11 -8.12
CA MET A 51 6.50 -4.30 -7.50
C MET A 51 5.76 -3.98 -6.21
N ALA A 52 6.20 -2.98 -5.44
CA ALA A 52 5.46 -2.50 -4.28
C ALA A 52 4.05 -2.05 -4.67
N ILE A 53 3.92 -1.18 -5.69
CA ILE A 53 2.63 -0.73 -6.21
C ILE A 53 1.79 -1.93 -6.66
N LYS A 54 2.35 -2.87 -7.43
CA LYS A 54 1.62 -4.03 -7.93
C LYS A 54 0.99 -4.85 -6.80
N HIS A 55 1.75 -5.15 -5.76
CA HIS A 55 1.24 -5.92 -4.61
C HIS A 55 0.22 -5.14 -3.79
N LEU A 56 0.41 -3.83 -3.62
CA LEU A 56 -0.51 -2.99 -2.87
C LEU A 56 -1.81 -2.69 -3.63
N GLN A 57 -1.77 -2.63 -4.97
CA GLN A 57 -2.97 -2.58 -5.81
C GLN A 57 -3.75 -3.89 -5.71
N ARG A 58 -3.07 -5.04 -5.78
CA ARG A 58 -3.73 -6.33 -5.58
C ARG A 58 -4.35 -6.43 -4.18
N LEU A 59 -3.70 -5.87 -3.16
CA LEU A 59 -4.28 -5.72 -1.81
C LEU A 59 -5.56 -4.87 -1.82
N ALA A 60 -5.59 -3.75 -2.55
CA ALA A 60 -6.75 -2.87 -2.65
C ALA A 60 -7.96 -3.55 -3.29
N GLU A 61 -7.72 -4.49 -4.21
CA GLU A 61 -8.77 -5.29 -4.88
C GLU A 61 -9.38 -6.35 -3.97
N LEU A 62 -8.72 -6.71 -2.85
CA LEU A 62 -9.28 -7.66 -1.90
C LEU A 62 -10.46 -7.04 -1.12
N LYS A 63 -11.40 -7.90 -0.73
CA LYS A 63 -12.49 -7.50 0.17
C LYS A 63 -11.89 -6.97 1.47
N GLU A 64 -12.43 -5.85 1.96
CA GLU A 64 -12.08 -5.31 3.28
C GLU A 64 -12.21 -6.41 4.34
N PRO A 65 -11.15 -6.69 5.11
CA PRO A 65 -11.17 -7.77 6.08
C PRO A 65 -11.91 -7.37 7.37
N GLU A 66 -12.67 -8.31 7.92
CA GLU A 66 -13.45 -8.10 9.14
C GLU A 66 -12.59 -8.12 10.42
N LYS A 67 -11.52 -8.92 10.41
CA LYS A 67 -10.63 -9.07 11.58
C LYS A 67 -9.74 -7.83 11.75
N PRO A 68 -9.66 -7.23 12.95
CA PRO A 68 -8.89 -6.00 13.19
C PRO A 68 -7.43 -6.08 12.73
N ILE A 69 -6.76 -7.21 12.98
CA ILE A 69 -5.34 -7.41 12.61
C ILE A 69 -5.11 -7.31 11.09
N ASN A 70 -6.03 -7.86 10.30
CA ASN A 70 -6.00 -7.79 8.84
C ASN A 70 -6.43 -6.40 8.35
N LYS A 71 -7.41 -5.79 9.04
CA LYS A 71 -7.92 -4.45 8.74
C LYS A 71 -6.84 -3.38 8.86
N THR A 72 -6.03 -3.44 9.91
CA THR A 72 -4.85 -2.58 10.05
C THR A 72 -3.85 -2.79 8.91
N CYS A 73 -3.57 -4.04 8.50
CA CYS A 73 -2.68 -4.30 7.35
C CYS A 73 -3.25 -3.75 6.03
N TYR A 74 -4.55 -3.92 5.81
CA TYR A 74 -5.26 -3.45 4.63
C TYR A 74 -5.14 -1.93 4.49
N PHE A 75 -5.55 -1.17 5.50
CA PHE A 75 -5.48 0.30 5.45
C PHE A 75 -4.05 0.84 5.50
N SER A 76 -3.13 0.20 6.23
CA SER A 76 -1.70 0.57 6.18
C SER A 76 -1.14 0.41 4.77
N GLY A 77 -1.58 -0.62 4.04
CA GLY A 77 -1.24 -0.81 2.63
C GLY A 77 -1.79 0.29 1.73
N MET A 78 -3.01 0.78 2.00
CA MET A 78 -3.59 1.91 1.26
C MET A 78 -2.83 3.21 1.50
N VAL A 79 -2.40 3.46 2.75
CA VAL A 79 -1.52 4.59 3.08
C VAL A 79 -0.21 4.50 2.30
N LEU A 80 0.44 3.34 2.35
CA LEU A 80 1.71 3.12 1.66
C LEU A 80 1.58 3.29 0.15
N LEU A 81 0.52 2.73 -0.45
CA LEU A 81 0.24 2.90 -1.88
C LEU A 81 0.04 4.39 -2.21
N GLY A 82 -0.78 5.09 -1.44
CA GLY A 82 -0.99 6.52 -1.58
C GLY A 82 0.32 7.32 -1.53
N SER A 83 1.18 7.04 -0.55
CA SER A 83 2.48 7.71 -0.42
C SER A 83 3.40 7.46 -1.62
N ILE A 84 3.52 6.21 -2.09
CA ILE A 84 4.37 5.89 -3.25
C ILE A 84 3.83 6.59 -4.51
N LEU A 85 2.52 6.54 -4.75
CA LEU A 85 1.89 7.20 -5.89
C LEU A 85 2.06 8.72 -5.85
N SER A 86 1.90 9.34 -4.67
CA SER A 86 2.12 10.77 -4.49
C SER A 86 3.57 11.17 -4.74
N SER A 87 4.55 10.39 -4.26
CA SER A 87 5.97 10.64 -4.56
C SER A 87 6.31 10.53 -6.06
N LYS A 88 5.52 9.76 -6.83
CA LYS A 88 5.62 9.68 -8.30
C LYS A 88 4.84 10.79 -9.01
N GLY A 89 4.20 11.69 -8.27
CA GLY A 89 3.39 12.80 -8.78
C GLY A 89 1.99 12.40 -9.25
N TRP A 90 1.56 11.15 -8.99
CA TRP A 90 0.22 10.64 -9.33
C TRP A 90 -0.78 10.96 -8.22
N ASN A 91 -0.87 12.24 -7.85
CA ASN A 91 -1.60 12.70 -6.67
C ASN A 91 -3.11 12.37 -6.74
N SER A 92 -3.73 12.43 -7.92
CA SER A 92 -5.14 12.07 -8.10
C SER A 92 -5.44 10.61 -7.75
N GLU A 93 -4.51 9.72 -8.07
CA GLU A 93 -4.64 8.28 -7.78
C GLU A 93 -4.28 8.01 -6.31
N ALA A 94 -3.24 8.67 -5.80
CA ALA A 94 -2.87 8.64 -4.39
C ALA A 94 -4.02 9.04 -3.46
N ALA A 95 -4.70 10.15 -3.76
CA ALA A 95 -5.81 10.67 -2.96
C ALA A 95 -6.97 9.68 -2.83
N LYS A 96 -7.22 8.81 -3.83
CA LYS A 96 -8.27 7.78 -3.74
C LYS A 96 -7.97 6.79 -2.62
N TYR A 97 -6.75 6.27 -2.56
CA TYR A 97 -6.35 5.30 -1.53
C TYR A 97 -6.20 5.96 -0.15
N LEU A 98 -5.70 7.19 -0.10
CA LEU A 98 -5.59 7.94 1.16
C LEU A 98 -6.95 8.30 1.76
N ARG A 99 -7.95 8.61 0.93
CA ARG A 99 -9.33 8.84 1.40
C ARG A 99 -9.94 7.58 2.00
N LEU A 100 -9.70 6.42 1.39
CA LEU A 100 -10.11 5.13 1.93
C LEU A 100 -9.45 4.86 3.30
N ALA A 101 -8.14 5.11 3.42
CA ALA A 101 -7.42 4.96 4.69
C ALA A 101 -7.88 5.96 5.76
N SER A 102 -8.14 7.22 5.39
CA SER A 102 -8.56 8.28 6.31
C SER A 102 -9.90 8.00 6.99
N ALA A 103 -10.78 7.22 6.36
CA ALA A 103 -12.04 6.79 6.98
C ALA A 103 -11.81 5.81 8.14
N TYR A 104 -10.69 5.08 8.14
CA TYR A 104 -10.30 4.17 9.21
C TYR A 104 -9.35 4.80 10.23
N ASP A 105 -8.41 5.61 9.75
CA ASP A 105 -7.42 6.31 10.56
C ASP A 105 -7.40 7.81 10.19
N PRO A 106 -8.09 8.67 10.97
CA PRO A 106 -8.11 10.11 10.72
C PRO A 106 -6.75 10.80 10.77
N SER A 107 -5.71 10.16 11.34
CA SER A 107 -4.35 10.76 11.35
C SER A 107 -3.77 10.95 9.94
N ILE A 108 -4.31 10.23 8.96
CA ILE A 108 -3.92 10.30 7.55
C ILE A 108 -4.53 11.52 6.83
N GLU A 109 -5.48 12.23 7.44
CA GLU A 109 -6.16 13.37 6.80
C GLU A 109 -5.18 14.47 6.38
N LYS A 110 -4.10 14.69 7.15
CA LYS A 110 -3.05 15.64 6.76
C LYS A 110 -2.38 15.25 5.44
N LEU A 111 -2.00 13.98 5.32
CA LEU A 111 -1.37 13.44 4.10
C LEU A 111 -2.32 13.50 2.90
N LEU A 112 -3.61 13.27 3.13
CA LEU A 112 -4.64 13.42 2.09
C LEU A 112 -4.74 14.88 1.60
N LYS A 113 -4.78 15.85 2.51
CA LYS A 113 -4.84 17.28 2.16
C LYS A 113 -3.65 17.72 1.32
N GLU A 114 -2.44 17.35 1.73
CA GLU A 114 -1.21 17.64 0.97
C GLU A 114 -1.29 17.08 -0.46
N CYS A 115 -1.87 15.88 -0.64
CA CYS A 115 -2.09 15.30 -1.97
C CYS A 115 -3.15 16.07 -2.77
N GLU A 116 -4.25 16.48 -2.15
CA GLU A 116 -5.35 17.20 -2.81
C GLU A 116 -4.93 18.61 -3.25
N GLU A 117 -4.22 19.34 -2.40
CA GLU A 117 -3.66 20.66 -2.72
C GLU A 117 -2.71 20.60 -3.92
N ALA A 118 -1.83 19.58 -3.96
CA ALA A 118 -0.91 19.38 -5.07
C ALA A 118 -1.61 19.06 -6.40
N ILE A 119 -2.86 18.56 -6.39
CA ILE A 119 -3.67 18.38 -7.60
C ILE A 119 -4.18 19.73 -8.09
N ASP A 120 -4.69 20.56 -7.19
CA ASP A 120 -5.33 21.83 -7.53
C ASP A 120 -4.33 22.88 -7.99
N ASP A 121 -3.13 22.92 -7.42
CA ASP A 121 -2.06 23.80 -7.89
C ASP A 121 -1.63 23.46 -9.33
N ARG A 122 -1.58 22.17 -9.68
CA ARG A 122 -1.27 21.74 -11.05
C ARG A 122 -2.34 22.16 -12.05
N LYS A 123 -3.63 22.11 -11.69
CA LYS A 123 -4.71 22.59 -12.57
C LYS A 123 -4.58 24.08 -12.85
N LYS A 124 -4.34 24.90 -11.81
CA LYS A 124 -4.17 26.35 -11.95
C LYS A 124 -2.96 26.74 -12.82
N SER A 125 -1.89 25.94 -12.77
CA SER A 125 -0.68 26.19 -13.58
C SER A 125 -0.81 25.81 -15.07
N GLY A 126 -1.82 25.03 -15.44
CA GLY A 126 -2.07 24.60 -16.83
C GLY A 126 -3.02 25.50 -17.62
N GLU A 127 -3.58 26.53 -16.99
CA GLU A 127 -4.55 27.48 -17.59
C GLU A 127 -3.91 28.82 -18.00
N GLN A 128 -2.57 28.90 -18.15
CA GLN A 128 -1.83 30.10 -18.58
C GLN A 128 -1.26 29.99 -20.00
#